data_AF-A0A8X6GAW0-F1
#
_entry.id   AF-A0A8X6GAW0-F1
#
_cell.length_a   1.000
_cell.length_b   1.000
_cell.length_c   1.000
_cell.angle_alpha   90.00
_cell.angle_beta   90.00
_cell.angle_gamma   90.00
#
_symmetry.space_group_name_H-M   'P 1'
#
loop_
_entity.id
_entity.type
_entity.pdbx_description
1 polymer ?
#
loop_
_entity_poly.entity_id
_entity_poly.type
_entity_poly.pdbx_seq_one_letter_code
_entity_poly.pdbx_strand_id
1 'polypeptide(L)'
;MAVRDVILSPGSTNPYSKLKEEVIARCGESKSQEIRRLLAGEQLGDRKPSELFRVMQRRSESHNVADSLLLELFLQQLPPNVQSILSSIQPLTAQKASEVADRILEVTPTQVSAVSRYSSTNSDDCSKYELLTELKFLRHELKELR
;
A
#
# COMPACT_ATOMS: atom_id res chain seq x y z
N MET A 1 6.19 -24.43 -14.22
CA MET A 1 6.90 -25.72 -14.16
C MET A 1 7.35 -25.90 -12.73
N ALA A 2 6.94 -26.98 -12.07
CA ALA A 2 7.42 -27.25 -10.71
C ALA A 2 8.81 -27.90 -10.78
N VAL A 3 9.65 -27.71 -9.76
CA VAL A 3 10.94 -28.43 -9.63
C VAL A 3 10.74 -29.96 -9.74
N ARG A 4 9.57 -30.44 -9.28
CA ARG A 4 9.12 -31.82 -9.45
C ARG A 4 9.04 -32.24 -10.93
N ASP A 5 8.59 -31.38 -11.84
CA ASP A 5 8.46 -31.69 -13.27
C ASP A 5 9.82 -31.87 -13.95
N VAL A 6 10.83 -31.13 -13.48
CA VAL A 6 12.24 -31.24 -13.95
C VAL A 6 12.88 -32.55 -13.50
N ILE A 7 12.51 -33.03 -12.31
CA ILE A 7 12.94 -34.34 -11.78
C ILE A 7 12.23 -35.48 -12.53
N LEU A 8 10.95 -35.30 -12.86
CA LEU A 8 10.13 -36.31 -13.56
C LEU A 8 10.45 -36.39 -15.07
N SER A 9 11.01 -35.32 -15.65
CA SER A 9 11.30 -35.23 -17.09
C SER A 9 12.74 -34.75 -17.33
N PRO A 10 13.77 -35.57 -17.03
CA PRO A 10 15.14 -35.18 -17.29
C PRO A 10 15.36 -35.15 -18.81
N GLY A 11 15.38 -33.94 -19.38
CA GLY A 11 15.94 -33.75 -20.72
C GLY A 11 17.37 -34.27 -20.75
N SER A 12 17.74 -35.01 -21.79
CA SER A 12 19.03 -35.70 -21.91
C SER A 12 20.26 -34.78 -21.88
N THR A 13 20.07 -33.47 -22.07
CA THR A 13 21.13 -32.46 -22.05
C THR A 13 21.19 -31.76 -20.70
N ASN A 14 22.21 -32.07 -19.89
CA ASN A 14 22.54 -31.40 -18.62
C ASN A 14 21.39 -31.29 -17.59
N PRO A 15 20.82 -32.42 -17.14
CA PRO A 15 19.69 -32.44 -16.20
C PRO A 15 20.00 -31.72 -14.86
N TYR A 16 21.24 -31.82 -14.37
CA TYR A 16 21.66 -31.18 -13.13
C TYR A 16 21.78 -29.66 -13.24
N SER A 17 22.24 -29.13 -14.38
CA SER A 17 22.32 -27.68 -14.59
C SER A 17 20.93 -27.06 -14.63
N LYS A 18 20.01 -27.69 -15.36
CA LYS A 18 18.61 -27.25 -15.44
C LYS A 18 17.92 -27.34 -14.08
N LEU A 19 18.14 -28.42 -13.33
CA LEU A 19 17.62 -28.56 -11.98
C LEU A 19 18.16 -27.47 -11.04
N LYS A 20 19.47 -27.18 -11.11
CA LYS A 20 20.09 -26.12 -10.31
C LYS A 20 19.49 -24.76 -10.62
N GLU A 21 19.34 -24.41 -11.90
CA GLU A 21 18.74 -23.14 -12.33
C GLU A 21 17.28 -23.01 -11.86
N GLU A 22 16.48 -24.06 -12.01
CA GLU A 22 15.07 -24.08 -11.58
C GLU A 22 14.92 -24.01 -10.06
N VAL A 23 15.80 -24.68 -9.30
CA VAL A 23 15.84 -24.57 -7.83
C VAL A 23 16.24 -23.17 -7.41
N ILE A 24 17.25 -22.57 -8.03
CA ILE A 24 17.66 -21.19 -7.75
C ILE A 24 16.53 -20.21 -8.08
N ALA A 25 15.87 -20.37 -9.22
CA ALA A 25 14.74 -19.54 -9.63
C ALA A 25 13.59 -19.65 -8.60
N ARG A 26 13.21 -20.87 -8.22
CA ARG A 26 12.11 -21.10 -7.27
C ARG A 26 12.43 -20.63 -5.85
N CYS A 27 13.65 -20.87 -5.36
CA CYS A 27 14.09 -20.34 -4.08
C CYS A 27 14.25 -18.82 -4.12
N GLY A 28 14.65 -18.24 -5.25
CA GLY A 28 14.70 -16.80 -5.48
C GLY A 28 13.31 -16.15 -5.42
N GLU A 29 12.32 -16.75 -6.07
CA GLU A 29 10.92 -16.34 -5.95
C GLU A 29 10.45 -16.39 -4.48
N SER A 30 10.74 -17.47 -3.76
CA SER A 30 10.38 -17.61 -2.34
C SER A 30 11.00 -16.51 -1.48
N LYS A 31 12.29 -16.21 -1.67
CA LYS A 31 12.98 -15.12 -0.95
C LYS A 31 12.39 -13.75 -1.30
N SER A 32 12.14 -13.49 -2.58
CA SER A 32 11.51 -12.24 -3.05
C SER A 32 10.12 -12.06 -2.45
N GLN A 33 9.31 -13.12 -2.36
CA GLN A 33 8.01 -13.09 -1.70
C GLN A 33 8.12 -12.85 -0.19
N GLU A 34 9.09 -13.47 0.48
CA GLU A 34 9.36 -13.24 1.89
C GLU A 34 9.73 -11.77 2.17
N ILE A 35 10.63 -11.21 1.36
CA ILE A 35 11.03 -9.80 1.40
C ILE A 35 9.84 -8.87 1.15
N ARG A 36 9.02 -9.16 0.14
CA ARG A 36 7.76 -8.43 -0.12
C ARG A 36 6.85 -8.44 1.10
N ARG A 37 6.71 -9.59 1.78
CA ARG A 37 5.88 -9.71 2.99
C ARG A 37 6.47 -8.95 4.18
N LEU A 38 7.80 -9.01 4.37
CA LEU A 38 8.51 -8.29 5.42
C LEU A 38 8.39 -6.77 5.26
N LEU A 39 8.43 -6.29 4.02
CA LEU A 39 8.41 -4.86 3.68
C LEU A 39 6.99 -4.31 3.53
N ALA A 40 5.99 -5.15 3.19
CA ALA A 40 4.59 -4.74 3.11
C ALA A 40 4.00 -4.27 4.46
N GLY A 41 4.64 -4.64 5.59
CA GLY A 41 4.26 -4.15 6.91
C GLY A 41 4.75 -2.73 7.23
N GLU A 42 5.67 -2.18 6.44
CA GLU A 42 6.27 -0.86 6.69
C GLU A 42 5.55 0.18 5.83
N GLN A 43 4.46 0.76 6.34
CA GLN A 43 3.77 1.85 5.66
C GLN A 43 4.52 3.17 5.84
N LEU A 44 4.58 3.98 4.78
CA LEU A 44 5.23 5.30 4.79
C LEU A 44 4.64 6.21 5.89
N GLY A 45 3.34 6.12 6.19
CA GLY A 45 2.69 6.88 7.26
C GLY A 45 3.03 8.37 7.21
N ASP A 46 3.51 8.91 8.33
CA ASP A 46 4.04 10.28 8.46
C ASP A 46 5.58 10.35 8.38
N ARG A 47 6.25 9.24 8.03
CA ARG A 47 7.71 9.15 8.02
C ARG A 47 8.30 9.67 6.72
N LYS A 48 9.55 10.14 6.78
CA LYS A 48 10.29 10.54 5.59
C LYS A 48 10.60 9.31 4.71
N PRO A 49 10.42 9.41 3.38
CA PRO A 49 10.86 8.38 2.44
C PRO A 49 12.30 7.90 2.63
N SER A 50 13.24 8.77 2.99
CA SER A 50 14.63 8.37 3.33
C SER A 50 14.73 7.47 4.56
N GLU A 51 13.94 7.72 5.59
CA GLU A 51 13.90 6.88 6.79
C GLU A 51 13.30 5.52 6.48
N LEU A 52 12.19 5.49 5.72
CA LEU A 52 11.59 4.25 5.22
C LEU A 52 12.63 3.44 4.45
N PHE A 53 13.30 4.06 3.48
CA PHE A 53 14.32 3.41 2.66
C PHE A 53 15.44 2.80 3.51
N ARG A 54 15.93 3.53 4.53
CA ARG A 54 16.99 3.02 5.42
C ARG A 54 16.54 1.80 6.24
N VAL A 55 15.27 1.76 6.66
CA VAL A 55 14.69 0.58 7.32
C VAL A 55 14.57 -0.59 6.36
N MET A 56 14.09 -0.34 5.13
CA MET A 56 14.01 -1.36 4.08
C MET A 56 15.39 -1.94 3.76
N GLN A 57 16.41 -1.09 3.64
CA GLN A 57 17.79 -1.47 3.38
C GLN A 57 18.36 -2.34 4.51
N ARG A 58 18.20 -1.94 5.78
CA ARG A 58 18.68 -2.73 6.91
C ARG A 58 18.03 -4.13 6.96
N ARG A 59 16.77 -4.25 6.55
CA ARG A 59 16.07 -5.55 6.50
C ARG A 59 16.42 -6.38 5.27
N SER A 60 16.79 -5.74 4.17
CA SER A 60 17.18 -6.42 2.93
C SER A 60 18.65 -6.86 2.94
N GLU A 61 19.52 -6.19 3.69
CA GLU A 61 20.94 -6.55 3.86
C GLU A 61 21.14 -8.00 4.31
N SER A 62 20.27 -8.51 5.19
CA SER A 62 20.33 -9.90 5.67
C SER A 62 19.91 -10.94 4.62
N HIS A 63 19.24 -10.53 3.54
CA HIS A 63 18.66 -11.43 2.53
C HIS A 63 19.34 -11.34 1.15
N ASN A 64 20.41 -10.54 1.00
CA ASN A 64 21.15 -10.33 -0.26
C ASN A 64 20.23 -9.97 -1.44
N VAL A 65 19.43 -8.92 -1.24
CA VAL A 65 18.42 -8.48 -2.21
C VAL A 65 19.07 -7.68 -3.32
N ALA A 66 18.63 -7.89 -4.56
CA ALA A 66 19.07 -7.06 -5.69
C ALA A 66 18.58 -5.61 -5.53
N ASP A 67 19.44 -4.65 -5.84
CA ASP A 67 19.12 -3.21 -5.76
C ASP A 67 17.90 -2.82 -6.61
N SER A 68 17.70 -3.50 -7.74
CA SER A 68 16.54 -3.31 -8.61
C SER A 68 15.23 -3.69 -7.93
N LEU A 69 15.20 -4.81 -7.21
CA LEU A 69 14.04 -5.27 -6.44
C LEU A 69 13.79 -4.33 -5.26
N LEU A 70 14.84 -3.88 -4.57
CA LEU A 70 14.70 -2.92 -3.48
C LEU A 70 14.12 -1.59 -3.96
N LEU A 71 14.56 -1.09 -5.12
CA LEU A 71 14.01 0.11 -5.75
C LEU A 71 12.53 -0.08 -6.13
N GLU A 72 12.18 -1.19 -6.76
CA GLU A 72 10.79 -1.52 -7.12
C GLU A 72 9.88 -1.50 -5.88
N LEU A 73 10.29 -2.18 -4.82
CA LEU A 73 9.53 -2.25 -3.58
C LEU A 73 9.43 -0.89 -2.89
N PHE A 74 10.50 -0.10 -2.92
CA PHE A 74 10.48 1.26 -2.37
C PHE A 74 9.48 2.13 -3.12
N LEU A 75 9.47 2.10 -4.46
CA LEU A 75 8.51 2.84 -5.26
C LEU A 75 7.07 2.40 -4.95
N GLN A 76 6.80 1.11 -4.77
CA GLN A 76 5.46 0.61 -4.41
C GLN A 76 4.93 1.14 -3.07
N GLN A 77 5.81 1.51 -2.13
CA GLN A 77 5.40 2.08 -0.83
C GLN A 77 5.13 3.59 -0.89
N LEU A 78 5.49 4.27 -1.98
CA LEU A 78 5.29 5.71 -2.12
C LEU A 78 3.91 6.06 -2.66
N PRO A 79 3.37 7.24 -2.34
CA PRO A 79 2.18 7.78 -2.98
C PRO A 79 2.33 7.87 -4.52
N PRO A 80 1.23 7.68 -5.29
CA PRO A 80 1.28 7.61 -6.75
C PRO A 80 1.82 8.88 -7.41
N ASN A 81 1.62 10.06 -6.80
CA ASN A 81 2.18 11.33 -7.25
C ASN A 81 3.71 11.33 -7.20
N VAL A 82 4.31 10.76 -6.15
CA VAL A 82 5.77 10.67 -6.02
C VAL A 82 6.33 9.61 -6.96
N GLN A 83 5.65 8.47 -7.10
CA GLN A 83 6.04 7.40 -8.05
C GLN A 83 6.16 7.93 -9.48
N SER A 84 5.13 8.64 -9.97
CA SER A 84 5.12 9.18 -11.34
C SER A 84 6.31 10.11 -11.62
N ILE A 85 6.68 10.93 -10.64
CA ILE A 85 7.82 11.84 -10.77
C ILE A 85 9.12 11.05 -10.77
N LEU A 86 9.32 10.14 -9.82
CA LEU A 86 10.53 9.33 -9.73
C LEU A 86 10.75 8.44 -10.97
N SER A 87 9.69 7.91 -11.57
CA SER A 87 9.76 7.12 -12.81
C SER A 87 10.32 7.90 -14.01
N SER A 88 10.16 9.23 -14.02
CA SER A 88 10.68 10.11 -15.08
C SER A 88 12.17 10.43 -14.97
N ILE A 89 12.81 10.18 -13.81
CA ILE A 89 14.18 10.62 -13.49
C ILE A 89 15.19 9.47 -13.70
N GLN A 90 14.84 8.43 -14.47
CA GLN A 90 15.72 7.27 -14.67
C GLN A 90 16.99 7.61 -15.48
N PRO A 91 18.15 6.99 -15.16
CA PRO A 91 18.37 5.99 -14.10
C PRO A 91 18.65 6.61 -12.71
N LEU A 92 17.98 6.08 -11.68
CA LEU A 92 18.13 6.54 -10.31
C LEU A 92 18.44 5.34 -9.38
N THR A 93 19.41 5.49 -8.50
CA THR A 93 19.67 4.49 -7.44
C THR A 93 18.61 4.61 -6.35
N ALA A 94 18.32 3.52 -5.65
CA ALA A 94 17.29 3.50 -4.61
C ALA A 94 17.57 4.53 -3.49
N GLN A 95 18.84 4.75 -3.15
CA GLN A 95 19.24 5.82 -2.23
C GLN A 95 18.89 7.22 -2.76
N LYS A 96 19.25 7.55 -4.01
CA LYS A 96 18.91 8.84 -4.61
C LYS A 96 17.40 9.02 -4.76
N ALA A 97 16.67 7.95 -5.06
CA ALA A 97 15.21 7.96 -5.11
C ALA A 97 14.60 8.38 -3.78
N SER A 98 15.16 7.93 -2.66
CA SER A 98 14.70 8.30 -1.33
C SER A 98 14.92 9.78 -1.02
N GLU A 99 16.08 10.34 -1.40
CA GLU A 99 16.38 11.76 -1.19
C GLU A 99 15.55 12.69 -2.09
N VAL A 100 15.21 12.23 -3.31
CA VAL A 100 14.34 12.98 -4.22
C VAL A 100 12.89 12.89 -3.75
N ALA A 101 12.45 11.72 -3.26
CA ALA A 101 11.13 11.54 -2.67
C ALA A 101 10.89 12.47 -1.48
N ASP A 102 11.89 12.62 -0.59
CA ASP A 102 11.83 13.57 0.52
C ASP A 102 11.56 15.00 0.03
N ARG A 103 12.32 15.47 -0.96
CA ARG A 103 12.14 16.82 -1.54
C ARG A 103 10.77 16.98 -2.21
N ILE A 104 10.28 15.95 -2.91
CA ILE A 104 8.96 15.98 -3.54
C ILE A 104 7.88 16.13 -2.47
N LEU A 105 7.95 15.38 -1.37
CA LEU A 105 6.97 15.48 -0.28
C LEU A 105 7.05 16.80 0.48
N GLU A 106 8.24 17.39 0.63
CA GLU A 106 8.40 18.72 1.24
C GLU A 106 7.79 19.84 0.37
N VAL A 107 7.86 19.71 -0.96
CA VAL A 107 7.37 20.73 -1.91
C VAL A 107 5.90 20.52 -2.28
N THR A 108 5.39 19.29 -2.21
CA THR A 108 4.01 18.99 -2.60
C THR A 108 3.05 19.29 -1.45
N PRO A 109 2.17 20.30 -1.54
CA PRO A 109 1.17 20.52 -0.52
C PRO A 109 0.23 19.30 -0.46
N THR A 110 -0.05 18.82 0.75
CA THR A 110 -0.98 17.71 0.99
C THR A 110 -2.30 18.02 0.29
N GLN A 111 -2.57 17.33 -0.82
CA GLN A 111 -3.83 17.46 -1.53
C GLN A 111 -4.91 16.79 -0.68
N VAL A 112 -5.54 17.55 0.21
CA VAL A 112 -6.66 17.06 1.01
C VAL A 112 -7.86 16.95 0.08
N SER A 113 -8.13 15.76 -0.45
CA SER A 113 -9.41 15.51 -1.11
C SER A 113 -10.50 15.74 -0.07
N ALA A 114 -11.42 16.67 -0.35
CA ALA A 114 -12.58 16.87 0.50
C ALA A 114 -13.36 15.57 0.55
N VAL A 115 -13.36 14.88 1.69
CA VAL A 115 -14.27 13.78 1.94
C VAL A 115 -15.66 14.41 1.95
N SER A 116 -16.42 14.20 0.89
CA SER A 116 -17.85 14.46 0.92
C SER A 116 -18.40 13.55 2.01
N ARG A 117 -18.60 14.12 3.20
CA ARG A 117 -19.46 13.52 4.21
C ARG A 117 -20.82 13.47 3.55
N TYR A 118 -21.13 12.34 2.94
CA TYR A 118 -22.52 11.95 2.74
C TYR A 118 -23.11 11.91 4.15
N SER A 119 -23.74 13.01 4.54
CA SER A 119 -24.71 12.99 5.61
C SER A 119 -25.81 12.06 5.09
N SER A 120 -25.78 10.82 5.56
CA SER A 120 -26.93 9.92 5.56
C SER A 120 -28.04 10.55 6.39
N THR A 121 -28.65 11.62 5.89
CA THR A 121 -29.83 12.26 6.45
C THR A 121 -30.91 12.15 5.41
N ASN A 122 -31.38 10.92 5.16
CA ASN A 122 -32.56 10.71 4.31
C ASN A 122 -33.53 9.68 4.91
N SER A 123 -33.48 9.47 6.22
CA SER A 123 -34.46 8.63 6.92
C SER A 123 -34.99 9.23 8.23
N ASP A 124 -34.27 10.14 8.91
CA ASP A 124 -34.66 10.60 10.25
C ASP A 124 -35.38 11.96 10.30
N ASP A 125 -35.29 12.79 9.26
CA ASP A 125 -36.08 14.03 9.22
C ASP A 125 -37.58 13.71 9.18
N CYS A 126 -37.93 12.55 8.61
CA CYS A 126 -39.31 12.06 8.49
C CYS A 126 -40.02 11.96 9.83
N SER A 127 -39.43 11.14 10.70
CA SER A 127 -39.98 10.84 12.01
C SER A 127 -39.95 12.06 12.96
N LYS A 128 -39.02 13.00 12.73
CA LYS A 128 -38.87 14.19 13.57
C LYS A 128 -40.02 15.17 13.42
N TYR A 129 -40.53 15.40 12.21
CA TYR A 129 -41.68 16.31 12.03
C TYR A 129 -43.00 15.71 12.51
N GLU A 130 -43.14 14.39 12.45
CA GLU A 130 -44.33 13.69 12.93
C GLU A 130 -44.43 13.78 14.46
N LEU A 131 -43.34 13.46 15.18
CA LEU A 131 -43.26 13.62 16.63
C LEU A 131 -43.50 15.07 17.10
N LEU A 132 -43.00 16.05 16.34
CA LEU A 132 -43.14 17.47 16.69
C LEU A 132 -44.58 17.97 16.49
N THR A 133 -45.30 17.38 15.53
CA THR A 133 -46.73 17.65 15.31
C THR A 133 -47.57 17.07 16.44
N GLU A 134 -47.25 15.84 16.86
CA GLU A 134 -47.96 15.14 17.94
C GLU A 134 -47.75 15.83 19.31
N LEU A 135 -46.52 16.26 19.63
CA LEU A 135 -46.23 17.05 20.84
C LEU A 135 -47.00 18.36 20.89
N LYS A 136 -47.16 19.05 19.75
CA LYS A 136 -47.93 20.29 19.68
C LYS A 136 -49.41 20.04 19.94
N PHE A 137 -49.94 18.93 19.41
CA PHE A 137 -51.33 18.53 19.59
C PHE A 137 -51.62 18.19 21.06
N LEU A 138 -50.83 17.31 21.67
CA LEU A 138 -50.92 16.94 23.10
C LEU A 138 -50.81 18.16 24.02
N ARG A 139 -49.91 19.10 23.71
CA ARG A 139 -49.78 20.35 24.48
C ARG A 139 -51.03 21.22 24.39
N HIS A 140 -51.70 21.25 23.24
CA HIS A 140 -52.94 22.00 23.09
C HIS A 140 -54.08 21.34 23.86
N GLU A 141 -54.19 20.02 23.79
CA GLU A 141 -55.20 19.23 24.50
C GLU A 141 -55.09 19.38 26.03
N LEU A 142 -53.87 19.34 26.58
CA LEU A 142 -53.63 19.62 28.00
C LEU A 142 -53.96 21.07 28.42
N LYS A 143 -53.98 22.01 27.48
CA LYS A 143 -54.35 23.41 27.74
C LYS A 143 -55.87 23.59 27.81
N GLU A 144 -56.63 22.79 27.05
CA GLU A 144 -58.09 22.81 27.04
C GLU A 144 -58.71 22.07 28.25
N LEU A 145 -57.94 21.17 28.89
CA LEU A 145 -58.37 20.44 30.10
C LEU A 145 -58.17 21.21 31.42
N ARG A 146 -57.86 22.51 31.37
CA ARG A 146 -57.58 23.36 32.54
C ARG A 146 -58.45 24.61 32.54
#